data_AF-A0A662DPY3-F1
#
_entry.id   AF-A0A662DPY3-F1
#
_cell.length_a   1.000
_cell.length_b   1.000
_cell.length_c   1.000
_cell.angle_alpha   90.00
_cell.angle_beta   90.00
_cell.angle_gamma   90.00
#
_symmetry.space_group_name_H-M   'P 1'
#
loop_
_entity.id
_entity.type
_entity.pdbx_description
1 polymer ?
#
loop_
_entity_poly.entity_id
_entity_poly.type
_entity_poly.pdbx_seq_one_letter_code
_entity_poly.pdbx_strand_id
1 'polypeptide(L)'
;MPMTQVADQLGIHVATVSRAVNGKYIDSPRGVFPLRQFFSGGTQTESGEEVSWDAVRAKLKELVDNEDKNKPLSDDALAEALKETGVEIARRTVAKYRSQLSIPSARLRRKFGSDESA
;
A
#
# COMPACT_ATOMS: atom_id res chain seq x y z
N MET A 1 9.76 3.53 11.24
CA MET A 1 9.39 4.19 12.51
C MET A 1 7.96 4.74 12.41
N PRO A 2 6.98 4.02 12.96
CA PRO A 2 5.61 4.49 13.07
C PRO A 2 5.48 5.60 14.13
N MET A 3 4.44 6.44 13.99
CA MET A 3 4.15 7.48 14.99
C MET A 3 3.89 6.93 16.38
N THR A 4 3.37 5.70 16.47
CA THR A 4 3.16 4.99 17.74
C THR A 4 4.48 4.78 18.47
N GLN A 5 5.53 4.35 17.77
CA GLN A 5 6.85 4.14 18.37
C GLN A 5 7.44 5.44 18.95
N VAL A 6 7.25 6.57 18.26
CA VAL A 6 7.66 7.90 18.76
C VAL A 6 6.83 8.33 19.95
N ALA A 7 5.52 8.06 19.90
CA ALA A 7 4.59 8.36 20.98
C ALA A 7 4.94 7.55 22.25
N ASP A 8 5.27 6.26 22.09
CA ASP A 8 5.67 5.35 23.16
C ASP A 8 6.99 5.78 23.81
N GLN A 9 8.00 6.17 23.01
CA GLN A 9 9.27 6.69 23.51
C GLN A 9 9.11 8.00 24.30
N LEU A 10 8.16 8.85 23.91
CA LEU A 10 7.91 10.15 24.53
C LEU A 10 6.84 10.08 25.64
N GLY A 11 6.19 8.94 25.84
CA GLY A 11 5.10 8.78 26.81
C GLY A 11 3.86 9.65 26.52
N ILE A 12 3.62 9.98 25.26
CA ILE A 12 2.48 10.83 24.83
C ILE A 12 1.53 10.05 23.93
N HIS A 13 0.30 10.54 23.78
CA HIS A 13 -0.66 9.91 22.88
C HIS A 13 -0.29 10.12 21.40
N VAL A 14 -0.49 9.11 20.55
CA VAL A 14 -0.20 9.16 19.11
C VAL A 14 -0.88 10.34 18.40
N ALA A 15 -2.08 10.73 18.87
CA ALA A 15 -2.79 11.91 18.35
C ALA A 15 -2.03 13.22 18.57
N THR A 16 -1.24 13.33 19.64
CA THR A 16 -0.39 14.50 19.92
C THR A 16 0.75 14.59 18.93
N VAL A 17 1.42 13.47 18.64
CA VAL A 17 2.46 13.39 17.60
C VAL A 17 1.86 13.72 16.22
N SER A 18 0.69 13.15 15.91
CA SER A 18 0.01 13.42 14.64
C SER A 18 -0.36 14.89 14.45
N ARG A 19 -0.76 15.60 15.51
CA ARG A 19 -1.04 17.04 15.46
C ARG A 19 0.24 17.85 15.29
N ALA A 20 1.30 17.48 16.01
CA ALA A 20 2.58 18.19 15.98
C ALA A 20 3.24 18.19 14.59
N VAL A 21 3.12 17.10 13.84
CA VAL A 21 3.72 16.98 12.50
C VAL A 21 2.81 17.48 11.38
N ASN A 22 1.54 17.73 11.65
CA ASN A 22 0.59 18.17 10.63
C ASN A 22 0.93 19.60 10.18
N GLY A 23 1.00 19.82 8.86
CA GLY A 23 1.39 21.12 8.31
C GLY A 23 2.86 21.50 8.51
N LYS A 24 3.71 20.57 8.97
CA LYS A 24 5.17 20.74 9.01
C LYS A 24 5.81 20.11 7.78
N TYR A 25 6.84 20.76 7.27
CA TYR A 25 7.58 20.34 6.09
C TYR A 25 9.07 20.29 6.43
N ILE A 26 9.77 19.36 5.82
CA ILE A 26 11.23 19.25 5.86
C ILE A 26 11.75 19.78 4.53
N ASP A 27 12.70 20.71 4.61
CA ASP A 27 13.54 21.06 3.48
C ASP A 27 14.71 20.09 3.39
N SER A 28 14.93 19.53 2.21
CA SER A 28 15.99 18.57 1.93
C SER A 28 16.67 18.93 0.61
N PRO A 29 17.92 18.46 0.37
CA PRO A 29 18.61 18.69 -0.90
C PRO A 29 17.86 18.18 -2.13
N ARG A 30 16.88 17.30 -1.96
CA ARG A 30 16.03 16.73 -3.02
C ARG A 30 14.66 17.42 -3.14
N GLY A 31 14.41 18.46 -2.37
CA GLY A 31 13.15 19.21 -2.33
C GLY A 31 12.49 19.23 -0.96
N VAL A 32 11.31 19.86 -0.91
CA VAL A 32 10.52 20.05 0.31
C VAL A 32 9.45 18.97 0.41
N PHE A 33 9.41 18.26 1.54
CA PHE A 33 8.48 17.15 1.77
C PHE A 33 7.68 17.34 3.06
N PRO A 34 6.41 16.92 3.11
CA PRO A 34 5.64 16.91 4.34
C PRO A 34 6.31 16.02 5.40
N LEU A 35 6.55 16.54 6.60
CA LEU A 35 7.19 15.81 7.71
C LEU A 35 6.44 14.51 8.04
N ARG A 36 5.10 14.52 7.89
CA ARG A 36 4.24 13.35 8.10
C ARG A 36 4.62 12.16 7.22
N GLN A 37 5.20 12.38 6.04
CA GLN A 37 5.56 11.33 5.08
C GLN A 37 6.70 10.43 5.60
N PHE A 38 7.49 10.90 6.56
CA PHE A 38 8.61 10.15 7.13
C PHE A 38 8.20 9.20 8.26
N PHE A 39 6.98 9.31 8.76
CA PHE A 39 6.44 8.33 9.72
C PHE A 39 5.75 7.23 8.94
N SER A 40 6.30 6.02 9.00
CA SER A 40 5.73 4.87 8.31
C SER A 40 4.39 4.51 8.97
N GLY A 41 3.29 4.85 8.31
CA GLY A 41 2.15 3.96 8.33
C GLY A 41 2.58 2.74 7.51
N GLY A 42 2.81 1.62 8.16
CA GLY A 42 3.24 0.40 7.51
C GLY A 42 2.75 -0.80 8.30
N THR A 43 2.74 -1.95 7.64
CA THR A 43 2.53 -3.24 8.31
C THR A 43 3.88 -3.91 8.49
N GLN A 44 4.01 -4.72 9.52
CA GLN A 44 5.20 -5.55 9.70
C GLN A 44 5.05 -6.80 8.84
N THR A 45 6.13 -7.24 8.17
CA THR A 45 6.13 -8.56 7.53
C THR A 45 6.26 -9.65 8.58
N GLU A 46 5.94 -10.90 8.23
CA GLU A 46 6.20 -12.06 9.09
C GLU A 46 7.69 -12.19 9.46
N SER A 47 8.59 -11.66 8.62
CA SER A 47 10.03 -11.60 8.89
C SER A 47 10.45 -10.46 9.82
N GLY A 48 9.50 -9.65 10.31
CA GLY A 48 9.74 -8.53 11.22
C GLY A 48 10.14 -7.22 10.52
N GLU A 49 10.20 -7.19 9.19
CA GLU A 49 10.56 -5.98 8.43
C GLU A 49 9.37 -5.02 8.34
N GLU A 50 9.60 -3.74 8.65
CA GLU A 50 8.58 -2.71 8.46
C GLU A 50 8.39 -2.38 6.98
N VAL A 51 7.22 -2.70 6.43
CA VAL A 51 6.86 -2.35 5.05
C VAL A 51 5.90 -1.16 5.06
N SER A 52 6.31 -0.06 4.41
CA SER A 52 5.47 1.12 4.26
C SER A 52 4.23 0.84 3.40
N TRP A 53 3.11 1.52 3.67
CA TRP A 53 1.91 1.40 2.84
C TRP A 53 2.16 1.78 1.37
N ASP A 54 3.12 2.67 1.09
CA ASP A 54 3.55 3.01 -0.26
C ASP A 54 4.22 1.82 -0.97
N ALA A 55 5.09 1.10 -0.27
CA ALA A 55 5.71 -0.11 -0.80
C ALA A 55 4.68 -1.22 -1.05
N VAL A 56 3.68 -1.38 -0.17
CA VAL A 56 2.56 -2.32 -0.39
C VAL A 56 1.76 -1.93 -1.64
N ARG A 57 1.46 -0.63 -1.84
CA ARG A 57 0.79 -0.14 -3.04
C ARG A 57 1.60 -0.40 -4.32
N ALA A 58 2.92 -0.20 -4.26
CA ALA A 58 3.81 -0.46 -5.38
C ALA A 58 3.84 -1.96 -5.75
N LYS A 59 3.99 -2.85 -4.76
CA LYS A 59 3.92 -4.31 -4.95
C LYS A 59 2.56 -4.75 -5.50
N LEU A 60 1.47 -4.21 -4.96
CA LEU A 60 0.12 -4.52 -5.45
C LEU A 60 -0.04 -4.14 -6.92
N LYS A 61 0.49 -2.98 -7.33
CA LYS A 61 0.48 -2.55 -8.72
C LYS A 61 1.30 -3.49 -9.60
N GLU A 62 2.50 -3.88 -9.18
CA GLU A 62 3.37 -4.80 -9.90
C GLU A 62 2.73 -6.18 -10.09
N LEU A 63 2.05 -6.70 -9.07
CA LEU A 63 1.30 -7.97 -9.16
C LEU A 63 0.17 -7.89 -10.19
N VAL A 64 -0.56 -6.77 -10.24
CA VAL A 64 -1.63 -6.55 -11.22
C VAL A 64 -1.06 -6.33 -12.62
N ASP A 65 0.05 -5.61 -12.77
CA ASP A 65 0.67 -5.34 -14.06
C ASP A 65 1.23 -6.63 -14.71
N ASN A 66 1.70 -7.58 -13.89
CA ASN A 66 2.20 -8.89 -14.32
C ASN A 66 1.12 -9.99 -14.35
N GLU A 67 -0.16 -9.69 -14.07
CA GLU A 67 -1.21 -10.71 -14.04
C GLU A 67 -1.60 -11.20 -15.45
N ASP A 68 -2.10 -12.44 -15.54
CA ASP A 68 -2.73 -12.93 -16.76
C ASP A 68 -4.09 -12.23 -16.97
N LYS A 69 -4.17 -11.41 -18.03
CA LYS A 69 -5.38 -10.63 -18.38
C LYS A 69 -6.57 -11.49 -18.81
N ASN A 70 -6.35 -12.76 -19.14
CA ASN A 70 -7.43 -13.72 -19.40
C ASN A 70 -8.05 -14.22 -18.09
N LYS A 71 -7.25 -14.30 -17.02
CA LYS A 71 -7.65 -14.75 -15.69
C LYS A 71 -7.12 -13.81 -14.60
N PRO A 72 -7.62 -12.56 -14.54
CA PRO A 72 -7.13 -11.56 -13.60
C PRO A 72 -7.34 -12.00 -12.15
N LEU A 73 -6.41 -11.60 -11.28
CA LEU A 73 -6.37 -11.98 -9.87
C LEU A 73 -7.51 -11.30 -9.09
N SER A 74 -8.25 -12.07 -8.30
CA SER A 74 -9.24 -11.52 -7.37
C SER A 74 -8.56 -10.74 -6.24
N ASP A 75 -9.32 -9.89 -5.54
CA ASP A 75 -8.79 -9.18 -4.37
C ASP A 75 -8.31 -10.16 -3.27
N ASP A 76 -8.88 -11.37 -3.22
CA ASP A 76 -8.44 -12.44 -2.32
C ASP A 76 -7.13 -13.10 -2.79
N ALA A 77 -6.99 -13.37 -4.10
CA ALA A 77 -5.75 -13.90 -4.66
C ALA A 77 -4.59 -12.89 -4.57
N LEU A 78 -4.87 -11.60 -4.72
CA LEU A 78 -3.89 -10.53 -4.50
C LEU A 78 -3.46 -10.43 -3.03
N ALA A 79 -4.37 -10.67 -2.09
CA ALA A 79 -4.02 -10.74 -0.67
C ALA A 79 -3.07 -11.92 -0.38
N GLU A 80 -3.36 -13.09 -0.95
CA GLU A 80 -2.51 -14.28 -0.79
C GLU A 80 -1.13 -14.10 -1.43
N ALA A 81 -1.07 -13.55 -2.65
CA ALA A 81 0.20 -13.25 -3.33
C ALA A 81 1.05 -12.25 -2.53
N LEU A 82 0.41 -11.26 -1.88
CA LEU A 82 1.14 -10.34 -1.00
C LEU A 82 1.60 -11.02 0.28
N LYS A 83 0.81 -11.94 0.83
CA LYS A 83 1.19 -12.76 1.98
C LYS A 83 2.41 -13.63 1.69
N GLU A 84 2.51 -14.22 0.50
CA GLU A 84 3.72 -14.95 0.05
C GLU A 84 4.98 -14.08 0.03
N THR A 85 4.83 -12.77 -0.21
CA THR A 85 5.93 -11.80 -0.11
C THR A 85 6.18 -11.27 1.32
N GLY A 86 5.56 -11.91 2.31
CA GLY A 86 5.63 -11.57 3.73
C GLY A 86 4.68 -10.46 4.17
N VAL A 87 3.81 -9.95 3.29
CA VAL A 87 2.91 -8.82 3.60
C VAL A 87 1.50 -9.33 3.87
N GLU A 88 1.16 -9.50 5.14
CA GLU A 88 -0.19 -9.92 5.54
C GLU A 88 -1.14 -8.71 5.53
N ILE A 89 -2.10 -8.71 4.58
CA ILE A 89 -3.14 -7.68 4.51
C ILE A 89 -4.52 -8.28 4.21
N ALA A 90 -5.55 -7.67 4.81
CA ALA A 90 -6.92 -8.09 4.57
C ALA A 90 -7.40 -7.71 3.16
N ARG A 91 -8.28 -8.55 2.57
CA ARG A 91 -8.98 -8.29 1.29
C ARG A 91 -9.57 -6.88 1.17
N ARG A 92 -10.19 -6.36 2.24
CA ARG A 92 -10.79 -5.00 2.23
C ARG A 92 -9.73 -3.90 2.06
N THR A 93 -8.54 -4.13 2.60
CA THR A 93 -7.38 -3.23 2.46
C THR A 93 -6.84 -3.27 1.03
N VAL A 94 -6.75 -4.47 0.43
CA VAL A 94 -6.42 -4.65 -1.00
C VAL A 94 -7.40 -3.87 -1.87
N ALA A 95 -8.71 -4.06 -1.67
CA ALA A 95 -9.74 -3.38 -2.46
C ALA A 95 -9.65 -1.85 -2.34
N LYS A 96 -9.38 -1.33 -1.14
CA LYS A 96 -9.17 0.10 -0.89
C LYS A 96 -7.96 0.63 -1.66
N TYR A 97 -6.80 -0.04 -1.57
CA TYR A 97 -5.59 0.39 -2.25
C TYR A 97 -5.69 0.24 -3.77
N ARG A 98 -6.33 -0.81 -4.26
CA ARG A 98 -6.68 -0.99 -5.66
C ARG A 98 -7.48 0.20 -6.19
N SER A 99 -8.51 0.63 -5.44
CA SER A 99 -9.31 1.80 -5.79
C SER A 99 -8.51 3.10 -5.80
N GLN A 100 -7.59 3.30 -4.85
CA GLN A 100 -6.71 4.47 -4.82
C GLN A 100 -5.74 4.50 -6.00
N LEU A 101 -5.33 3.34 -6.50
CA LEU A 101 -4.48 3.18 -7.68
C LEU A 101 -5.27 3.22 -9.00
N SER A 102 -6.59 3.47 -8.96
CA SER A 102 -7.48 3.46 -10.13
C SER A 102 -7.50 2.14 -10.90
N ILE A 103 -7.21 1.03 -10.21
CA ILE A 103 -7.21 -0.30 -10.81
C ILE A 103 -8.65 -0.87 -10.75
N PRO A 104 -9.25 -1.31 -11.87
CA PRO A 104 -10.60 -1.88 -11.88
C PRO A 104 -10.65 -3.23 -11.15
N SER A 105 -11.84 -3.72 -10.84
CA SER A 105 -12.01 -5.05 -10.22
C SER A 105 -11.61 -6.15 -11.19
N ALA A 106 -11.23 -7.33 -10.68
CA ALA A 106 -10.82 -8.47 -11.51
C ALA A 106 -11.79 -8.74 -12.67
N ARG A 107 -13.11 -8.65 -12.43
CA ARG A 107 -14.13 -8.85 -13.47
C ARG A 107 -14.03 -7.86 -14.64
N LEU A 108 -13.67 -6.61 -14.36
CA LEU A 108 -13.50 -5.55 -15.35
C LEU A 108 -12.11 -5.55 -16.01
N ARG A 109 -11.12 -6.18 -15.37
CA ARG A 109 -9.77 -6.35 -15.94
C ARG A 109 -9.66 -7.52 -16.91
N ARG A 110 -10.63 -8.43 -16.89
CA ARG A 110 -10.67 -9.58 -17.79
C ARG A 110 -10.87 -9.08 -19.21
N LYS A 111 -9.89 -9.33 -20.09
CA LYS A 111 -10.09 -9.17 -21.52
C LYS A 111 -11.00 -10.31 -21.99
N PHE A 112 -12.23 -9.99 -22.34
CA PHE A 112 -13.01 -10.87 -23.22
C PHE A 112 -12.35 -10.75 -24.59
N GLY A 113 -11.98 -11.88 -25.19
CA GLY A 113 -11.34 -11.89 -26.51
C GLY A 113 -12.13 -11.02 -27.47
N SER A 114 -11.47 -10.03 -28.05
CA SER A 114 -11.86 -9.47 -29.33
C SER A 114 -11.60 -10.54 -30.38
N ASP A 115 -12.50 -11.51 -30.48
CA ASP A 115 -12.72 -12.25 -31.72
C ASP A 115 -13.52 -11.32 -32.64
N GLU A 116 -12.81 -10.42 -33.32
CA GLU A 116 -13.30 -9.77 -34.53
C GLU A 116 -12.20 -10.00 -35.59
N SER A 117 -12.18 -11.24 -36.08
CA SER A 117 -11.42 -11.64 -37.26
C SER A 117 -12.05 -10.96 -38.48
N ALA A 118 -11.17 -10.32 -39.25
CA ALA A 118 -11.41 -9.77 -40.59
C ALA A 118 -11.89 -10.82 -41.60
#